data_AF-A0A498SMZ5-F1
#
_entry.id   AF-A0A498SMZ5-F1
#
_cell.length_a   1.000
_cell.length_b   1.000
_cell.length_c   1.000
_cell.angle_alpha   90.00
_cell.angle_beta   90.00
_cell.angle_gamma   90.00
#
_symmetry.space_group_name_H-M   'P 1'
#
loop_
_entity.id
_entity.type
_entity.pdbx_description
1 polymer ?
#
loop_
_entity_poly.entity_id
_entity_poly.type
_entity_poly.pdbx_seq_one_letter_code
_entity_poly.pdbx_strand_id
1 'polypeptide(L)'
;LTSNFDIHQTLKDITRAEFRRNRSYNDQKGRGVSLMDEVVSKERTCEDAGIPENFCLCMERRSLHRLNRQIFTSTEFKNLIELAKNNIANNDCLDVKHLQVLSKKVDVYAINQMVRHGLRDQADWPKIQNKQAELEIMYFEINVTVPIIMQNSTNRRISVLFRIKHYVRAGEYILVDDPYVYHDDFGCATKKLQAFCSRCN
;
A
#
# COMPACT_ATOMS: atom_id res chain seq x y z
N LEU A 1 -2.13 -7.16 8.78
CA LEU A 1 -3.56 -7.41 8.46
C LEU A 1 -4.29 -7.72 9.75
N THR A 2 -5.36 -7.01 10.06
CA THR A 2 -6.18 -7.22 11.26
C THR A 2 -7.54 -7.77 10.86
N SER A 3 -8.05 -8.79 11.54
CA SER A 3 -9.35 -9.42 11.27
C SER A 3 -10.33 -9.26 12.43
N ASN A 4 -11.61 -9.57 12.20
CA ASN A 4 -12.62 -9.57 13.26
C ASN A 4 -12.30 -10.59 14.37
N PHE A 5 -11.55 -11.64 14.07
CA PHE A 5 -11.07 -12.58 15.07
C PHE A 5 -10.09 -11.91 16.03
N ASP A 6 -9.24 -11.00 15.54
CA ASP A 6 -8.28 -10.26 16.36
C ASP A 6 -9.00 -9.28 17.30
N ILE A 7 -10.03 -8.60 16.79
CA ILE A 7 -10.89 -7.72 17.60
C ILE A 7 -11.61 -8.55 18.68
N HIS A 8 -12.19 -9.69 18.29
CA HIS A 8 -12.86 -10.58 19.23
C HIS A 8 -11.91 -11.05 20.34
N GLN A 9 -10.69 -11.47 19.98
CA GLN A 9 -9.70 -11.90 20.96
C GLN A 9 -9.25 -10.74 21.86
N THR A 10 -9.05 -9.55 21.30
CA THR A 10 -8.71 -8.35 22.07
C THR A 10 -9.80 -8.01 23.10
N LEU A 11 -11.07 -8.03 22.68
CA LEU A 11 -12.20 -7.78 23.58
C LEU A 11 -12.36 -8.88 24.64
N LYS A 12 -12.10 -10.14 24.27
CA LYS A 12 -12.10 -11.26 25.21
C LYS A 12 -11.01 -11.08 26.29
N ASP A 13 -9.85 -10.58 25.91
CA ASP A 13 -8.76 -10.32 26.87
C ASP A 13 -9.10 -9.16 27.79
N ILE A 14 -9.71 -8.09 27.26
CA ILE A 14 -10.21 -6.96 28.06
C ILE A 14 -11.24 -7.43 29.08
N THR A 15 -12.26 -8.19 28.64
CA THR A 15 -13.35 -8.64 29.53
C THR A 15 -12.88 -9.61 30.61
N ARG A 16 -11.80 -10.36 30.37
CA ARG A 16 -11.24 -11.33 31.33
C ARG A 16 -10.06 -10.78 32.11
N ALA A 17 -9.59 -9.57 31.79
CA ALA A 17 -8.30 -9.04 32.23
C ALA A 17 -7.13 -10.03 31.98
N GLU A 18 -7.22 -10.82 30.91
CA GLU A 18 -6.25 -11.86 30.55
C GLU A 18 -5.29 -11.37 29.45
N PHE A 19 -4.54 -10.31 29.79
CA PHE A 19 -3.49 -9.78 28.92
C PHE A 19 -2.22 -10.62 29.07
N ARG A 20 -1.55 -10.94 27.95
CA ARG A 20 -0.19 -11.52 27.89
C ARG A 20 -0.02 -12.89 28.57
N ARG A 21 -0.87 -13.86 28.26
CA ARG A 21 -0.56 -15.27 28.58
C ARG A 21 0.18 -15.90 27.40
N ASN A 22 1.24 -16.67 27.70
CA ASN A 22 1.82 -17.64 26.77
C ASN A 22 0.72 -18.65 26.40
N ARG A 23 -0.04 -18.36 25.34
CA ARG A 23 -1.05 -19.27 24.83
C ARG A 23 -0.35 -20.42 24.14
N SER A 24 -0.86 -21.63 24.36
CA SER A 24 -0.38 -22.80 23.64
C SER A 24 -0.59 -22.59 22.13
N TYR A 25 0.31 -23.11 21.30
CA TYR A 25 0.18 -23.08 19.84
C TYR A 25 -1.20 -23.58 19.35
N ASN A 26 -1.77 -24.58 20.03
CA ASN A 26 -3.11 -25.09 19.73
C ASN A 26 -4.24 -24.10 20.05
N ASP A 27 -4.05 -23.20 21.02
CA ASP A 27 -5.00 -22.12 21.32
C ASP A 27 -4.88 -20.94 20.35
N GLN A 28 -3.73 -20.79 19.70
CA GLN A 28 -3.45 -19.76 18.69
C GLN A 28 -3.97 -20.17 17.30
N LYS A 29 -3.99 -21.47 16.98
CA LYS A 29 -4.40 -21.95 15.66
C LYS A 29 -5.89 -21.65 15.40
N GLY A 30 -6.16 -20.77 14.44
CA GLY A 30 -7.53 -20.43 13.99
C GLY A 30 -8.27 -19.44 14.90
N ARG A 31 -7.61 -18.85 15.90
CA ARG A 31 -8.15 -17.73 16.69
C ARG A 31 -7.33 -16.48 16.42
N GLY A 32 -7.99 -15.33 16.42
CA GLY A 32 -7.32 -14.06 16.16
C GLY A 32 -6.32 -13.72 17.26
N VAL A 33 -5.44 -12.80 16.94
CA VAL A 33 -4.36 -12.30 17.78
C VAL A 33 -4.84 -11.06 18.53
N SER A 34 -4.53 -10.96 19.82
CA SER A 34 -4.88 -9.78 20.62
C SER A 34 -3.99 -8.60 20.25
N LEU A 35 -4.63 -7.48 19.86
CA LEU A 35 -3.93 -6.28 19.39
C LEU A 35 -3.16 -5.53 20.49
N MET A 36 -3.43 -5.85 21.76
CA MET A 36 -2.75 -5.25 22.91
C MET A 36 -1.51 -6.04 23.36
N ASP A 37 -1.42 -7.31 22.96
CA ASP A 37 -0.41 -8.24 23.48
C ASP A 37 0.62 -8.63 22.45
N GLU A 38 0.22 -8.79 21.19
CA GLU A 38 1.06 -9.30 20.12
C GLU A 38 1.17 -8.27 18.98
N VAL A 39 2.40 -7.96 18.59
CA VAL A 39 2.65 -7.17 17.38
C VAL A 39 2.26 -8.04 16.19
N VAL A 40 1.13 -7.71 15.56
CA VAL A 40 0.68 -8.39 14.35
C VAL A 40 1.80 -8.34 13.31
N SER A 41 2.29 -9.51 12.89
CA SER A 41 3.36 -9.60 11.90
C SER A 41 2.98 -8.86 10.61
N LYS A 42 3.96 -8.14 10.05
CA LYS A 42 3.81 -7.49 8.73
C LYS A 42 3.67 -8.52 7.60
N GLU A 43 4.12 -9.74 7.83
CA GLU A 43 4.10 -10.85 6.86
C GLU A 43 2.87 -11.77 7.05
N ARG A 44 1.98 -11.45 8.02
CA ARG A 44 0.79 -12.24 8.30
C ARG A 44 -0.12 -12.35 7.07
N THR A 45 -0.42 -13.57 6.67
CA THR A 45 -1.29 -13.87 5.53
C THR A 45 -2.77 -13.76 5.91
N CYS A 46 -3.66 -13.81 4.92
CA CYS A 46 -5.11 -13.89 5.18
C CYS A 46 -5.51 -15.20 5.87
N GLU A 47 -4.84 -16.30 5.52
CA GLU A 47 -5.02 -17.60 6.17
C GLU A 47 -4.65 -17.52 7.66
N ASP A 48 -3.49 -16.93 7.98
CA ASP A 48 -3.06 -16.66 9.37
C ASP A 48 -4.02 -15.73 10.13
N ALA A 49 -4.80 -14.93 9.40
CA ALA A 49 -5.81 -14.04 9.94
C ALA A 49 -7.20 -14.71 10.09
N GLY A 50 -7.33 -15.98 9.73
CA GLY A 50 -8.58 -16.73 9.72
C GLY A 50 -9.56 -16.26 8.63
N ILE A 51 -9.06 -15.51 7.64
CA ILE A 51 -9.86 -14.98 6.53
C ILE A 51 -9.70 -15.95 5.35
N PRO A 52 -10.79 -16.59 4.88
CA PRO A 52 -10.72 -17.42 3.69
C PRO A 52 -10.20 -16.59 2.50
N GLU A 53 -9.39 -17.20 1.63
CA GLU A 53 -8.70 -16.49 0.55
C GLU A 53 -9.66 -15.71 -0.37
N ASN A 54 -10.88 -16.22 -0.59
CA ASN A 54 -11.90 -15.54 -1.39
C ASN A 54 -12.44 -14.25 -0.75
N PHE A 55 -12.35 -14.12 0.57
CA PHE A 55 -12.70 -12.90 1.31
C PHE A 55 -11.49 -12.02 1.61
N CYS A 56 -10.29 -12.46 1.22
CA CYS A 56 -9.09 -11.66 1.28
C CYS A 56 -9.16 -10.57 0.18
N LEU A 57 -9.70 -9.40 0.54
CA LEU A 57 -9.67 -8.20 -0.32
C LEU A 57 -8.24 -7.66 -0.54
N CYS A 58 -7.22 -8.33 -0.01
CA CYS A 58 -5.84 -7.95 -0.19
C CYS A 58 -5.49 -7.97 -1.69
N MET A 59 -4.93 -6.86 -2.15
CA MET A 59 -4.31 -6.86 -3.46
C MET A 59 -3.08 -7.77 -3.41
N GLU A 60 -2.93 -8.61 -4.41
CA GLU A 60 -1.77 -9.47 -4.56
C GLU A 60 -0.63 -8.65 -5.17
N ARG A 61 0.56 -8.76 -4.58
CA ARG A 61 1.77 -8.19 -5.18
C ARG A 61 2.10 -8.95 -6.46
N ARG A 62 2.19 -8.26 -7.57
CA ARG A 62 2.51 -8.81 -8.89
C ARG A 62 3.99 -8.56 -9.20
N SER A 63 4.71 -9.64 -9.49
CA SER A 63 6.06 -9.53 -10.02
C SER A 63 5.97 -9.30 -11.53
N LEU A 64 5.94 -8.03 -11.95
CA LEU A 64 6.09 -7.69 -13.37
C LEU A 64 7.58 -7.80 -13.75
N HIS A 65 8.01 -9.00 -14.11
CA HIS A 65 9.42 -9.29 -14.44
C HIS A 65 9.96 -8.40 -15.57
N ARG A 66 9.10 -7.98 -16.52
CA ARG A 66 9.43 -7.05 -17.61
C ARG A 66 9.63 -5.62 -17.12
N LEU A 67 8.76 -5.13 -16.24
CA LEU A 67 8.95 -3.83 -15.60
C LEU A 67 10.26 -3.85 -14.82
N ASN A 68 10.47 -4.86 -13.98
CA ASN A 68 11.61 -4.98 -13.07
C ASN A 68 12.99 -5.06 -13.75
N ARG A 69 13.10 -5.54 -15.00
CA ARG A 69 14.37 -5.57 -15.74
C ARG A 69 14.73 -4.23 -16.39
N GLN A 70 13.73 -3.40 -16.68
CA GLN A 70 13.87 -2.21 -17.53
C GLN A 70 13.02 -1.04 -17.00
N ILE A 71 13.01 -0.86 -15.67
CA ILE A 71 12.13 0.10 -14.99
C ILE A 71 12.30 1.50 -15.60
N PHE A 72 13.55 1.99 -15.68
CA PHE A 72 13.85 3.33 -16.16
C PHE A 72 13.59 3.55 -17.66
N THR A 73 13.45 2.49 -18.45
CA THR A 73 13.18 2.59 -19.90
C THR A 73 11.74 2.28 -20.26
N SER A 74 10.96 1.68 -19.35
CA SER A 74 9.55 1.37 -19.57
C SER A 74 8.71 2.63 -19.69
N THR A 75 7.79 2.65 -20.65
CA THR A 75 6.83 3.73 -20.87
C THR A 75 5.92 3.91 -19.67
N GLU A 76 5.55 2.81 -19.02
CA GLU A 76 4.71 2.77 -17.83
C GLU A 76 5.37 3.53 -16.67
N PHE A 77 6.65 3.26 -16.40
CA PHE A 77 7.37 3.97 -15.35
C PHE A 77 7.50 5.46 -15.63
N LYS A 78 7.74 5.86 -16.89
CA LYS A 78 7.77 7.27 -17.28
C LYS A 78 6.45 7.97 -16.98
N ASN A 79 5.31 7.36 -17.34
CA ASN A 79 3.98 7.90 -17.05
C ASN A 79 3.73 8.04 -15.54
N LEU A 80 4.16 7.06 -14.74
CA LEU A 80 4.04 7.12 -13.27
C LEU A 80 4.83 8.28 -12.68
N ILE A 81 6.08 8.47 -13.11
CA ILE A 81 6.94 9.55 -12.62
C ILE A 81 6.45 10.92 -13.09
N GLU A 82 5.97 11.02 -14.33
CA GLU A 82 5.38 12.25 -14.87
C GLU A 82 4.15 12.67 -14.07
N LEU A 83 3.26 11.73 -13.77
CA LEU A 83 2.06 11.97 -12.98
C LEU A 83 2.39 12.40 -11.54
N ALA A 84 3.43 11.81 -10.93
CA ALA A 84 3.93 12.27 -9.63
C ALA A 84 4.53 13.68 -9.70
N LYS A 85 5.35 13.98 -10.71
CA LYS A 85 5.95 15.31 -10.93
C LYS A 85 4.87 16.39 -11.09
N ASN A 86 3.86 16.14 -11.91
CA ASN A 86 2.76 17.07 -12.16
C ASN A 86 1.98 17.36 -10.87
N ASN A 87 1.75 16.35 -10.04
CA ASN A 87 1.04 16.53 -8.78
C ASN A 87 1.87 17.33 -7.75
N ILE A 88 3.18 17.08 -7.68
CA ILE A 88 4.09 17.82 -6.79
C ILE A 88 4.25 19.27 -7.28
N ALA A 89 4.26 19.50 -8.59
CA ALA A 89 4.36 20.85 -9.17
C ALA A 89 3.20 21.77 -8.82
N ASN A 90 2.05 21.22 -8.39
CA ASN A 90 0.94 22.01 -7.88
C ASN A 90 1.19 22.57 -6.45
N ASN A 91 2.36 22.31 -5.86
CA ASN A 91 2.71 22.72 -4.51
C ASN A 91 3.95 23.64 -4.55
N ASP A 92 3.75 24.93 -4.34
CA ASP A 92 4.79 25.97 -4.53
C ASP A 92 6.01 25.82 -3.62
N CYS A 93 5.85 25.18 -2.46
CA CYS A 93 6.96 24.98 -1.51
C CYS A 93 7.85 23.78 -1.87
N LEU A 94 7.58 23.04 -2.96
CA LEU A 94 8.31 21.82 -3.31
C LEU A 94 9.17 22.00 -4.57
N ASP A 95 10.42 21.55 -4.49
CA ASP A 95 11.34 21.57 -5.62
C ASP A 95 11.23 20.31 -6.47
N VAL A 96 10.27 20.33 -7.40
CA VAL A 96 10.02 19.24 -8.35
C VAL A 96 11.24 18.91 -9.21
N LYS A 97 12.11 19.89 -9.49
CA LYS A 97 13.28 19.69 -10.38
C LYS A 97 14.28 18.73 -9.75
N HIS A 98 14.37 18.73 -8.43
CA HIS A 98 15.26 17.88 -7.65
C HIS A 98 14.54 16.68 -7.00
N LEU A 99 13.38 16.28 -7.53
CA LEU A 99 12.68 15.07 -7.13
C LEU A 99 13.55 13.82 -7.39
N GLN A 100 13.66 12.97 -6.38
CA GLN A 100 14.36 11.69 -6.46
C GLN A 100 13.39 10.53 -6.21
N VAL A 101 13.43 9.51 -7.07
CA VAL A 101 12.67 8.27 -6.86
C VAL A 101 13.50 7.35 -5.98
N LEU A 102 12.99 6.99 -4.80
CA LEU A 102 13.74 6.18 -3.84
C LEU A 102 13.83 4.71 -4.26
N SER A 103 12.75 4.17 -4.81
CA SER A 103 12.68 2.75 -5.10
C SER A 103 13.27 2.44 -6.48
N LYS A 104 14.29 1.57 -6.50
CA LYS A 104 14.77 0.91 -7.73
C LYS A 104 13.79 -0.11 -8.31
N LYS A 105 12.68 -0.37 -7.62
CA LYS A 105 11.61 -1.32 -8.00
C LYS A 105 10.26 -0.64 -7.78
N VAL A 106 9.33 -0.84 -8.70
CA VAL A 106 7.96 -0.37 -8.51
C VAL A 106 7.17 -1.49 -7.87
N ASP A 107 6.45 -1.18 -6.80
CA ASP A 107 5.54 -2.14 -6.20
C ASP A 107 4.24 -2.15 -7.00
N VAL A 108 3.92 -3.32 -7.55
CA VAL A 108 2.74 -3.51 -8.38
C VAL A 108 1.80 -4.44 -7.65
N TYR A 109 0.54 -4.05 -7.60
CA TYR A 109 -0.52 -4.84 -7.00
C TYR A 109 -1.69 -5.00 -7.95
N ALA A 110 -2.38 -6.12 -7.83
CA ALA A 110 -3.63 -6.38 -8.54
C ALA A 110 -4.63 -6.96 -7.56
N ILE A 111 -5.91 -6.59 -7.70
CA ILE A 111 -7.01 -7.25 -6.96
C ILE A 111 -6.91 -8.77 -7.14
N ASN A 112 -7.06 -9.52 -6.04
CA ASN A 112 -7.07 -10.98 -6.02
C ASN A 112 -8.03 -11.54 -7.10
N GLN A 113 -7.56 -12.56 -7.84
CA GLN A 113 -8.32 -13.13 -8.96
C GLN A 113 -9.63 -13.78 -8.52
N MET A 114 -9.71 -14.36 -7.32
CA MET A 114 -10.95 -14.89 -6.75
C MET A 114 -12.02 -13.81 -6.63
N VAL A 115 -11.63 -12.64 -6.10
CA VAL A 115 -12.53 -11.48 -5.96
C VAL A 115 -12.96 -10.97 -7.33
N ARG A 116 -12.03 -10.87 -8.30
CA ARG A 116 -12.33 -10.43 -9.67
C ARG A 116 -13.32 -11.32 -10.39
N HIS A 117 -13.20 -12.63 -10.20
CA HIS A 117 -14.08 -13.61 -10.80
C HIS A 117 -15.35 -13.87 -9.96
N GLY A 118 -15.54 -13.16 -8.85
CA GLY A 118 -16.70 -13.31 -7.98
C GLY A 118 -16.83 -14.71 -7.39
N LEU A 119 -15.71 -15.40 -7.15
CA LEU A 119 -15.71 -16.75 -6.61
C LEU A 119 -16.38 -16.79 -5.24
N ARG A 120 -17.35 -17.69 -5.11
CA ARG A 120 -18.04 -17.99 -3.85
C ARG A 120 -17.56 -19.29 -3.20
N ASP A 121 -16.93 -20.16 -3.99
CA ASP A 121 -16.39 -21.45 -3.54
C ASP A 121 -14.89 -21.53 -3.84
N GLN A 122 -14.09 -21.92 -2.84
CA GLN A 122 -12.66 -22.11 -2.97
C GLN A 122 -12.31 -23.33 -3.85
N ALA A 123 -13.19 -24.32 -3.96
CA ALA A 123 -12.98 -25.50 -4.80
C ALA A 123 -12.83 -25.16 -6.29
N ASP A 124 -13.38 -24.02 -6.72
CA ASP A 124 -13.27 -23.55 -8.11
C ASP A 124 -12.01 -22.72 -8.38
N TRP A 125 -11.20 -22.43 -7.35
CA TRP A 125 -9.96 -21.66 -7.48
C TRP A 125 -8.99 -22.20 -8.55
N PRO A 126 -8.68 -23.51 -8.61
CA PRO A 126 -7.73 -24.03 -9.59
C PRO A 126 -8.15 -23.77 -11.04
N LYS A 127 -9.46 -23.61 -11.30
CA LYS A 127 -10.01 -23.36 -12.65
C LYS A 127 -9.81 -21.93 -13.12
N ILE A 128 -9.60 -20.99 -12.19
CA ILE A 128 -9.52 -19.55 -12.50
C ILE A 128 -8.18 -18.92 -12.15
N GLN A 129 -7.31 -19.60 -11.39
CA GLN A 129 -6.02 -19.07 -10.95
C GLN A 129 -5.16 -18.57 -12.12
N ASN A 130 -5.27 -19.23 -13.28
CA ASN A 130 -4.53 -18.88 -14.50
C ASN A 130 -5.37 -18.10 -15.53
N LYS A 131 -6.62 -17.76 -15.21
CA LYS A 131 -7.46 -16.95 -16.10
C LYS A 131 -7.19 -15.48 -15.88
N GLN A 132 -6.98 -14.76 -16.97
CA GLN A 132 -6.81 -13.31 -16.92
C GLN A 132 -8.20 -12.66 -16.87
N ALA A 133 -8.50 -11.97 -15.78
CA ALA A 133 -9.74 -11.23 -15.63
C ALA A 133 -9.86 -10.12 -16.71
N GLU A 134 -11.07 -9.92 -17.23
CA GLU A 134 -11.33 -8.98 -18.32
C GLU A 134 -10.99 -7.53 -17.99
N LEU A 135 -11.22 -7.09 -16.75
CA LEU A 135 -10.89 -5.74 -16.29
C LEU A 135 -9.59 -5.76 -15.49
N GLU A 136 -8.46 -5.72 -16.20
CA GLU A 136 -7.16 -5.66 -15.54
C GLU A 136 -6.85 -4.26 -15.02
N ILE A 137 -7.07 -4.08 -13.73
CA ILE A 137 -6.64 -2.90 -12.98
C ILE A 137 -5.36 -3.23 -12.24
N MET A 138 -4.31 -2.45 -12.45
CA MET A 138 -3.07 -2.52 -11.68
C MET A 138 -2.95 -1.31 -10.77
N TYR A 139 -2.36 -1.50 -9.60
CA TYR A 139 -2.00 -0.44 -8.68
C TYR A 139 -0.49 -0.39 -8.59
N PHE A 140 0.07 0.80 -8.76
CA PHE A 140 1.48 1.06 -8.68
C PHE A 140 1.75 1.93 -7.46
N GLU A 141 2.73 1.53 -6.66
CA GLU A 141 3.22 2.32 -5.53
C GLU A 141 4.66 2.76 -5.81
N ILE A 142 4.88 4.08 -5.75
CA ILE A 142 6.20 4.68 -5.90
C ILE A 142 6.49 5.62 -4.73
N ASN A 143 7.70 5.51 -4.21
CA ASN A 143 8.21 6.39 -3.15
C ASN A 143 9.14 7.42 -3.79
N VAL A 144 8.87 8.69 -3.52
CA VAL A 144 9.69 9.81 -3.98
C VAL A 144 10.12 10.68 -2.82
N THR A 145 11.29 11.28 -2.94
CA THR A 145 11.76 12.34 -2.06
C THR A 145 11.85 13.65 -2.82
N VAL A 146 11.40 14.72 -2.19
CA VAL A 146 11.35 16.05 -2.79
C VAL A 146 11.93 17.05 -1.81
N PRO A 147 12.89 17.89 -2.23
CA PRO A 147 13.35 19.01 -1.43
C PRO A 147 12.28 20.08 -1.27
N ILE A 148 12.34 20.82 -0.18
CA ILE A 148 11.44 21.95 0.08
C ILE A 148 12.18 23.26 -0.20
N ILE A 149 11.49 24.17 -0.89
CA ILE A 149 11.95 25.53 -1.17
C ILE A 149 11.57 26.40 0.04
N MET A 150 12.43 26.44 1.06
CA MET A 150 12.29 27.37 2.19
C MET A 150 13.45 28.36 2.24
N GLN A 151 13.15 29.56 2.73
CA GLN A 151 14.11 30.67 2.85
C GLN A 151 15.32 30.35 3.75
N ASN A 152 15.22 29.38 4.67
CA ASN A 152 16.22 29.13 5.73
C ASN A 152 16.73 27.68 5.84
N SER A 153 16.49 26.81 4.85
CA SER A 153 17.01 25.43 4.91
C SER A 153 17.37 24.89 3.54
N THR A 154 18.64 24.55 3.35
CA THR A 154 19.18 24.08 2.07
C THR A 154 19.17 22.57 1.90
N ASN A 155 18.60 21.80 2.84
CA ASN A 155 18.74 20.33 2.79
C ASN A 155 17.57 19.51 3.32
N ARG A 156 16.41 20.14 3.56
CA ARG A 156 15.24 19.41 4.06
C ARG A 156 14.41 18.82 2.94
N ARG A 157 13.86 17.64 3.19
CA ARG A 157 13.10 16.85 2.23
C ARG A 157 11.84 16.29 2.88
N ILE A 158 10.88 15.97 2.02
CA ILE A 158 9.76 15.10 2.37
C ILE A 158 9.86 13.81 1.57
N SER A 159 9.37 12.74 2.17
CA SER A 159 9.15 11.48 1.47
C SER A 159 7.67 11.26 1.28
N VAL A 160 7.29 11.01 0.03
CA VAL A 160 5.89 10.92 -0.41
C VAL A 160 5.66 9.59 -1.09
N LEU A 161 4.59 8.91 -0.68
CA LEU A 161 4.10 7.69 -1.30
C LEU A 161 2.97 8.06 -2.27
N PHE A 162 3.17 7.73 -3.54
CA PHE A 162 2.15 7.82 -4.57
C PHE A 162 1.56 6.45 -4.81
N ARG A 163 0.23 6.40 -4.90
CA ARG A 163 -0.50 5.21 -5.33
C ARG A 163 -1.31 5.53 -6.57
N ILE A 164 -0.98 4.86 -7.66
CA ILE A 164 -1.52 5.14 -9.00
C ILE A 164 -2.24 3.91 -9.50
N LYS A 165 -3.45 4.09 -10.01
CA LYS A 165 -4.29 3.06 -10.64
C LYS A 165 -4.11 3.14 -12.15
N HIS A 166 -3.88 1.99 -12.78
CA HIS A 166 -3.79 1.86 -14.23
C HIS A 166 -4.90 0.94 -14.74
N TYR A 167 -5.71 1.45 -15.65
CA TYR A 167 -6.70 0.67 -16.38
C TYR A 167 -6.07 0.11 -17.65
N VAL A 168 -5.63 -1.15 -17.61
CA VAL A 168 -4.81 -1.75 -18.69
C VAL A 168 -5.50 -1.68 -20.06
N ARG A 169 -6.82 -1.88 -20.12
CA ARG A 169 -7.58 -1.79 -21.38
C ARG A 169 -7.68 -0.36 -21.93
N ALA A 170 -7.76 0.64 -21.06
CA ALA A 170 -7.91 2.04 -21.44
C ALA A 170 -6.56 2.76 -21.61
N GLY A 171 -5.47 2.19 -21.08
CA GLY A 171 -4.16 2.82 -21.03
C GLY A 171 -4.10 4.05 -20.10
N GLU A 172 -5.07 4.19 -19.20
CA GLU A 172 -5.25 5.38 -18.37
C GLU A 172 -4.63 5.20 -16.98
N TYR A 173 -3.88 6.22 -16.53
CA TYR A 173 -3.24 6.28 -15.22
C TYR A 173 -3.88 7.38 -14.37
N ILE A 174 -4.34 7.04 -13.17
CA ILE A 174 -5.03 7.97 -12.27
C ILE A 174 -4.50 7.81 -10.85
N LEU A 175 -4.37 8.90 -10.09
CA LEU A 175 -4.10 8.82 -8.65
C LEU A 175 -5.26 8.14 -7.93
N VAL A 176 -4.95 7.24 -6.99
CA VAL A 176 -5.97 6.62 -6.15
C VAL A 176 -6.55 7.62 -5.15
N ASP A 177 -5.69 8.46 -4.57
CA ASP A 177 -6.02 9.49 -3.59
C ASP A 177 -4.88 10.53 -3.53
N ASP A 178 -5.02 11.55 -2.67
CA ASP A 178 -3.96 12.51 -2.34
C ASP A 178 -2.69 11.77 -1.85
N PRO A 179 -1.51 12.02 -2.45
CA PRO A 179 -0.28 11.35 -2.05
C PRO A 179 0.05 11.51 -0.57
N TYR A 180 0.55 10.43 0.02
CA TYR A 180 0.77 10.34 1.47
C TYR A 180 2.20 10.75 1.84
N VAL A 181 2.34 11.81 2.63
CA VAL A 181 3.62 12.27 3.18
C VAL A 181 3.96 11.42 4.41
N TYR A 182 4.73 10.35 4.22
CA TYR A 182 5.05 9.42 5.31
C TYR A 182 6.23 9.86 6.16
N HIS A 183 7.07 10.76 5.66
CA HIS A 183 8.20 11.31 6.38
C HIS A 183 8.44 12.76 5.97
N ASP A 184 8.72 13.61 6.96
CA ASP A 184 9.06 15.01 6.77
C ASP A 184 10.05 15.43 7.87
N ASP A 185 11.01 16.28 7.51
CA ASP A 185 12.05 16.74 8.44
C ASP A 185 11.55 17.80 9.46
N PHE A 186 10.27 18.20 9.37
CA PHE A 186 9.70 19.31 10.13
C PHE A 186 8.84 18.84 11.31
N GLY A 187 8.50 17.55 11.37
CA GLY A 187 7.53 17.02 12.33
C GLY A 187 6.11 17.52 12.07
N CYS A 188 5.78 17.83 10.82
CA CYS A 188 4.47 18.36 10.47
C CYS A 188 3.37 17.32 10.67
N ALA A 189 2.25 17.76 11.25
CA ALA A 189 1.12 16.90 11.56
C ALA A 189 0.35 16.44 10.31
N THR A 190 0.41 17.21 9.21
CA THR A 190 -0.30 16.84 7.99
C THR A 190 0.41 15.71 7.26
N LYS A 191 -0.36 14.73 6.79
CA LYS A 191 0.14 13.63 5.96
C LYS A 191 -0.38 13.67 4.52
N LYS A 192 -1.10 14.73 4.18
CA LYS A 192 -1.68 15.01 2.87
C LYS A 192 -0.76 15.95 2.09
N LEU A 193 -0.33 15.57 0.89
CA LEU A 193 0.58 16.37 0.08
C LEU A 193 -0.02 17.73 -0.27
N GLN A 194 -1.27 17.78 -0.73
CA GLN A 194 -1.94 19.05 -1.11
C GLN A 194 -2.07 20.04 0.06
N ALA A 195 -2.14 19.54 1.30
CA ALA A 195 -2.23 20.36 2.49
C ALA A 195 -0.86 20.66 3.12
N PHE A 196 0.23 20.13 2.56
CA PHE A 196 1.56 20.24 3.15
C PHE A 196 2.07 21.68 3.13
N CYS A 197 2.11 22.32 1.95
CA CYS A 197 2.63 23.68 1.85
C CYS A 197 1.79 24.72 2.59
N SER A 198 0.48 24.52 2.77
CA SER A 198 -0.35 25.48 3.51
C SER A 198 -0.28 25.33 5.03
N ARG A 199 0.21 24.19 5.53
CA ARG A 199 0.22 23.87 6.98
C ARG A 199 1.62 23.73 7.58
N CYS A 200 2.64 23.56 6.74
CA CYS A 200 4.00 23.25 7.17
C CYS A 200 5.05 24.23 6.63
N ASN A 201 4.68 25.14 5.72
CA ASN A 201 5.57 26.13 5.13
C ASN A 201 5.61 27.41 5.97
#